data_AF-A0A7W0N2P5-F1
#
_entry.id   AF-A0A7W0N2P5-F1
#
_cell.length_a   1.000
_cell.length_b   1.000
_cell.length_c   1.000
_cell.angle_alpha   90.00
_cell.angle_beta   90.00
_cell.angle_gamma   90.00
#
_symmetry.space_group_name_H-M   'P 1'
#
loop_
_entity.id
_entity.type
_entity.pdbx_description
1 polymer ?
#
loop_
_entity_poly.entity_id
_entity_poly.type
_entity_poly.pdbx_seq_one_letter_code
_entity_poly.pdbx_strand_id
1 'polypeptide(L)'
;ALYVEAQGIGALKPKTLEWARVVGAHELAHLAALKSLVDRAPRRPTFDFRGVTEREDDFIRTAVAFEDLTAAVLKWQALRLDSRSILAAAATLHSVETRHAAWIRHIIGVRPSAKSFDAPAPQQRMSQLIDRTRFVTSRPRLGATRRRPGFTG
;
A
#
# COMPACT_ATOMS: atom_id res chain seq x y z
N ALA A 1 -3.37 0.90 -6.88
CA ALA A 1 -3.97 2.23 -7.05
C ALA A 1 -2.89 3.32 -6.94
N LEU A 2 -2.25 3.47 -5.77
CA LEU A 2 -1.17 4.44 -5.54
C LEU A 2 -0.05 4.36 -6.59
N TYR A 3 0.49 3.16 -6.80
CA TYR A 3 1.59 2.93 -7.75
C TYR A 3 1.21 3.19 -9.21
N VAL A 4 0.00 2.79 -9.60
CA VAL A 4 -0.52 3.04 -10.96
C VAL A 4 -0.66 4.53 -11.21
N GLU A 5 -1.16 5.30 -10.24
CA GLU A 5 -1.26 6.75 -10.36
C GLU A 5 0.12 7.41 -10.47
N ALA A 6 1.04 7.08 -9.57
CA ALA A 6 2.38 7.65 -9.57
C ALA A 6 3.15 7.36 -10.88
N GLN A 7 3.00 6.15 -11.42
CA GLN A 7 3.55 5.79 -12.74
C GLN A 7 2.95 6.63 -13.86
N GLY A 8 1.64 6.90 -13.82
CA GLY A 8 0.94 7.68 -14.84
C GLY A 8 1.24 9.18 -14.82
N ILE A 9 1.50 9.75 -13.64
CA ILE A 9 1.87 11.17 -13.50
C ILE A 9 3.27 11.46 -14.07
N GLY A 10 4.20 10.49 -13.96
CA GLY A 10 5.55 10.63 -14.49
C GLY A 10 6.49 11.51 -13.64
N ALA A 11 6.17 11.74 -12.36
CA ALA A 11 6.97 12.55 -11.44
C ALA A 11 8.15 11.80 -10.79
N LEU A 12 8.28 10.49 -11.01
CA LEU A 12 9.25 9.62 -10.34
C LEU A 12 10.59 9.58 -11.08
N LYS A 13 11.71 9.64 -10.35
CA LYS A 13 13.05 9.40 -10.92
C LYS A 13 13.20 7.93 -11.32
N PRO A 14 14.17 7.58 -12.19
CA PRO A 14 14.28 6.24 -12.77
C PRO A 14 14.27 5.09 -11.76
N LYS A 15 15.05 5.19 -10.66
CA LYS A 15 15.11 4.14 -9.63
C LYS A 15 13.77 3.97 -8.88
N THR A 16 13.14 5.08 -8.52
CA THR A 16 11.83 5.08 -7.85
C THR A 16 10.72 4.58 -8.77
N LEU A 17 10.80 4.92 -10.07
CA LEU A 17 9.85 4.45 -11.08
C LEU A 17 9.97 2.94 -11.31
N GLU A 18 11.20 2.41 -11.38
CA GLU A 18 11.45 0.97 -11.48
C GLU A 18 10.82 0.23 -10.29
N TRP A 19 11.12 0.70 -9.07
CA TRP A 19 10.50 0.18 -7.85
C TRP A 19 8.98 0.22 -7.94
N ALA A 20 8.39 1.38 -8.28
CA ALA A 20 6.95 1.56 -8.35
C ALA A 20 6.29 0.65 -9.39
N ARG A 21 6.97 0.32 -10.50
CA ARG A 21 6.49 -0.63 -11.51
C ARG A 21 6.45 -2.06 -10.98
N VAL A 22 7.53 -2.51 -10.35
CA VAL A 22 7.61 -3.87 -9.77
C VAL A 22 6.58 -4.03 -8.65
N VAL A 23 6.56 -3.12 -7.69
CA VAL A 23 5.62 -3.16 -6.56
C VAL A 23 4.19 -3.05 -7.05
N GLY A 24 3.90 -2.13 -7.98
CA GLY A 24 2.57 -2.01 -8.59
C GLY A 24 2.08 -3.29 -9.26
N ALA A 25 2.96 -4.04 -9.93
CA ALA A 25 2.60 -5.33 -10.52
C ALA A 25 2.36 -6.42 -9.46
N HIS A 26 3.20 -6.48 -8.41
CA HIS A 26 3.03 -7.42 -7.31
C HIS A 26 1.70 -7.20 -6.58
N GLU A 27 1.32 -5.94 -6.34
CA GLU A 27 0.09 -5.57 -5.66
C GLU A 27 -1.17 -5.98 -6.43
N LEU A 28 -1.12 -5.92 -7.76
CA LEU A 28 -2.19 -6.46 -8.61
C LEU A 28 -2.27 -8.00 -8.50
N ALA A 29 -1.13 -8.68 -8.45
CA ALA A 29 -1.08 -10.12 -8.26
C ALA A 29 -1.56 -10.55 -6.87
N HIS A 30 -1.18 -9.82 -5.81
CA HIS A 30 -1.65 -10.01 -4.45
C HIS A 30 -3.17 -9.88 -4.37
N LEU A 31 -3.73 -8.82 -4.97
CA LEU A 31 -5.19 -8.63 -5.02
C LEU A 31 -5.90 -9.78 -5.74
N ALA A 32 -5.35 -10.26 -6.86
CA ALA A 32 -5.92 -11.40 -7.58
C ALA A 32 -5.89 -12.68 -6.74
N ALA A 33 -4.77 -12.97 -6.07
CA ALA A 33 -4.62 -14.14 -5.21
C ALA A 33 -5.60 -14.08 -4.03
N LEU A 34 -5.71 -12.94 -3.33
CA LEU A 34 -6.64 -12.77 -2.22
C LEU A 34 -8.11 -12.93 -2.66
N LYS A 35 -8.47 -12.42 -3.84
CA LYS A 35 -9.82 -12.62 -4.40
C LYS A 35 -10.15 -14.08 -4.68
N SER A 36 -9.18 -14.89 -5.09
CA SER A 36 -9.39 -16.33 -5.30
C SER A 36 -9.55 -17.13 -4.00
N LEU A 37 -9.19 -16.55 -2.85
CA LEU A 37 -9.24 -17.21 -1.55
C LEU A 37 -10.52 -16.90 -0.76
N VAL A 38 -11.41 -16.04 -1.28
CA VAL A 38 -12.63 -15.62 -0.60
C VAL A 38 -13.84 -15.81 -1.49
N ASP A 39 -14.95 -16.32 -0.92
CA ASP A 39 -16.18 -16.55 -1.67
C ASP A 39 -16.84 -15.24 -2.15
N ARG A 40 -16.70 -14.19 -1.34
CA ARG A 40 -17.28 -12.87 -1.63
C ARG A 40 -16.30 -11.76 -1.32
N ALA A 41 -15.66 -11.25 -2.38
CA ALA A 41 -14.84 -10.06 -2.28
C ALA A 41 -15.70 -8.80 -2.08
N PRO A 42 -15.29 -7.85 -1.23
CA PRO A 42 -15.96 -6.57 -1.09
C PRO A 42 -15.83 -5.74 -2.39
N ARG A 43 -16.71 -4.76 -2.55
CA ARG A 43 -16.63 -3.81 -3.66
C ARG A 43 -15.31 -3.05 -3.59
N ARG A 44 -14.65 -2.88 -4.74
CA ARG A 44 -13.40 -2.12 -4.84
C ARG A 44 -13.62 -0.66 -4.38
N PRO A 45 -12.80 -0.15 -3.44
CA PRO A 45 -12.88 1.24 -3.03
C PRO A 45 -12.34 2.18 -4.11
N THR A 46 -12.78 3.44 -4.09
CA THR A 46 -12.17 4.52 -4.88
C THR A 46 -11.15 5.27 -4.03
N PHE A 47 -10.05 5.67 -4.66
CA PHE A 47 -8.97 6.40 -4.00
C PHE A 47 -8.85 7.84 -4.51
N ASP A 48 -8.58 8.77 -3.60
CA ASP A 48 -8.06 10.12 -3.87
C ASP A 48 -6.78 10.28 -3.06
N PHE A 49 -5.62 10.22 -3.72
CA PHE A 49 -4.32 10.31 -3.03
C PHE A 49 -3.92 11.75 -2.69
N ARG A 50 -4.77 12.74 -2.98
CA ARG A 50 -4.59 14.14 -2.59
C ARG A 50 -3.24 14.72 -3.02
N GLY A 51 -2.65 14.17 -4.08
CA GLY A 51 -1.46 14.70 -4.77
C GLY A 51 -0.13 14.22 -4.21
N VAL A 52 -0.12 13.29 -3.26
CA VAL A 52 1.14 12.70 -2.77
C VAL A 52 1.92 11.99 -3.87
N THR A 53 1.27 11.64 -4.98
CA THR A 53 1.84 11.02 -6.18
C THR A 53 2.47 12.03 -7.15
N GLU A 54 2.25 13.34 -6.95
CA GLU A 54 2.74 14.42 -7.83
C GLU A 54 4.19 14.83 -7.52
N ARG A 55 4.73 14.40 -6.38
CA ARG A 55 6.09 14.68 -5.93
C ARG A 55 6.76 13.41 -5.43
N GLU A 56 7.96 13.13 -5.90
CA GLU A 56 8.68 11.89 -5.56
C GLU A 56 8.84 11.70 -4.04
N ASP A 57 9.28 12.73 -3.30
CA ASP A 57 9.52 12.59 -1.86
C ASP A 57 8.23 12.27 -1.07
N ASP A 58 7.11 12.88 -1.46
CA ASP A 58 5.80 12.66 -0.84
C ASP A 58 5.27 11.27 -1.18
N PHE A 59 5.49 10.83 -2.43
CA PHE A 59 5.17 9.49 -2.89
C PHE A 59 5.97 8.45 -2.11
N ILE A 60 7.28 8.62 -1.96
CA ILE A 60 8.14 7.67 -1.26
C ILE A 60 7.74 7.57 0.22
N ARG A 61 7.52 8.70 0.90
CA ARG A 61 7.06 8.69 2.30
C ARG A 61 5.74 7.94 2.45
N THR A 62 4.82 8.16 1.52
CA THR A 62 3.52 7.49 1.50
C THR A 62 3.67 6.00 1.21
N ALA A 63 4.48 5.63 0.22
CA ALA A 63 4.75 4.26 -0.19
C ALA A 63 5.36 3.44 0.96
N VAL A 64 6.40 3.97 1.63
CA VAL A 64 7.00 3.33 2.82
C VAL A 64 5.92 3.06 3.88
N ALA A 65 5.08 4.06 4.17
CA ALA A 65 4.04 3.91 5.18
C ALA A 65 2.96 2.90 4.76
N PHE A 66 2.63 2.82 3.47
CA PHE A 66 1.68 1.85 2.92
C PHE A 66 2.21 0.43 3.05
N GLU A 67 3.43 0.17 2.59
CA GLU A 67 4.06 -1.16 2.65
C GLU A 67 4.21 -1.67 4.10
N ASP A 68 4.70 -0.81 5.00
CA ASP A 68 4.80 -1.14 6.43
C ASP A 68 3.43 -1.48 7.03
N LEU A 69 2.41 -0.71 6.65
CA LEU A 69 1.05 -0.88 7.13
C LEU A 69 0.46 -2.21 6.63
N THR A 70 0.61 -2.52 5.34
CA THR A 70 0.14 -3.79 4.76
C THR A 70 0.82 -4.97 5.43
N ALA A 71 2.15 -4.93 5.59
CA ALA A 71 2.90 -5.96 6.30
C ALA A 71 2.40 -6.17 7.73
N ALA A 72 2.17 -5.08 8.46
CA ALA A 72 1.70 -5.13 9.85
C ALA A 72 0.25 -5.67 9.95
N VAL A 73 -0.64 -5.29 9.02
CA VAL A 73 -2.01 -5.80 8.95
C VAL A 73 -2.01 -7.30 8.67
N LEU A 74 -1.24 -7.77 7.69
CA LEU A 74 -1.15 -9.20 7.37
C LEU A 74 -0.66 -10.02 8.58
N LYS A 75 0.40 -9.56 9.25
CA LYS A 75 0.92 -10.19 10.47
C LYS A 75 -0.13 -10.24 11.59
N TRP A 76 -0.90 -9.17 11.75
CA TRP A 76 -1.94 -9.13 12.78
C TRP A 76 -3.14 -10.03 12.44
N GLN A 77 -3.58 -10.04 11.18
CA GLN A 77 -4.65 -10.92 10.71
C GLN A 77 -4.26 -12.39 10.79
N ALA A 78 -2.99 -12.73 10.59
CA ALA A 78 -2.49 -14.11 10.70
C ALA A 78 -2.88 -14.79 12.02
N LEU A 79 -2.97 -14.04 13.12
CA LEU A 79 -3.38 -14.55 14.43
C LEU A 79 -4.87 -14.89 14.54
N ARG A 80 -5.67 -14.48 13.56
CA ARG A 80 -7.14 -14.61 13.51
C ARG A 80 -7.62 -15.48 12.34
N LEU A 81 -6.70 -16.02 11.55
CA LEU A 81 -7.02 -16.85 10.40
C LEU A 81 -7.06 -18.32 10.82
N ASP A 82 -8.23 -18.94 10.70
CA ASP A 82 -8.41 -20.38 10.99
C ASP A 82 -7.98 -21.27 9.83
N SER A 83 -8.01 -20.74 8.60
CA SER A 83 -7.62 -21.48 7.40
C SER A 83 -6.11 -21.48 7.20
N ARG A 84 -5.50 -22.67 7.22
CA ARG A 84 -4.06 -22.85 6.96
C ARG A 84 -3.63 -22.36 5.58
N SER A 85 -4.48 -22.52 4.56
CA SER A 85 -4.17 -22.06 3.20
C SER A 85 -4.17 -20.53 3.12
N ILE A 86 -5.14 -19.87 3.75
CA ILE A 86 -5.20 -18.40 3.81
C ILE A 86 -4.07 -17.85 4.68
N LEU A 87 -3.73 -18.53 5.78
CA LEU A 87 -2.59 -18.18 6.62
C LEU A 87 -1.26 -18.27 5.85
N ALA A 88 -1.06 -19.35 5.09
CA ALA A 88 0.14 -19.49 4.25
C ALA A 88 0.22 -18.36 3.21
N ALA A 89 -0.89 -18.01 2.56
CA ALA A 89 -0.94 -16.89 1.63
C ALA A 89 -0.64 -15.54 2.33
N ALA A 90 -1.21 -15.29 3.51
CA ALA A 90 -0.93 -14.07 4.27
C ALA A 90 0.56 -13.97 4.67
N ALA A 91 1.19 -15.09 5.03
CA ALA A 91 2.60 -15.14 5.37
C ALA A 91 3.51 -14.86 4.17
N THR A 92 3.20 -15.40 2.98
CA THR A 92 3.98 -15.11 1.77
C THR A 92 3.87 -13.64 1.38
N LEU A 93 2.66 -13.08 1.40
CA LEU A 93 2.44 -11.64 1.15
C LEU A 93 3.23 -10.80 2.15
N HIS A 94 3.15 -11.07 3.45
CA HIS A 94 3.88 -10.33 4.48
C HIS A 94 5.40 -10.25 4.19
N SER A 95 6.02 -11.34 3.74
CA SER A 95 7.44 -11.35 3.37
C SER A 95 7.76 -10.51 2.12
N VAL A 96 6.80 -10.33 1.21
CA VAL A 96 6.96 -9.50 0.02
C VAL A 96 6.82 -8.03 0.36
N GLU A 97 5.77 -7.64 1.09
CA GLU A 97 5.52 -6.24 1.51
C GLU A 97 6.69 -5.68 2.35
N THR A 98 7.27 -6.51 3.23
CA THR A 98 8.47 -6.11 4.00
C THR A 98 9.68 -5.86 3.10
N ARG A 99 9.88 -6.64 2.03
CA ARG A 99 10.94 -6.42 1.04
C ARG A 99 10.68 -5.19 0.19
N HIS A 100 9.44 -4.92 -0.19
CA HIS A 100 9.06 -3.69 -0.89
C HIS A 100 9.42 -2.45 -0.06
N ALA A 101 9.03 -2.44 1.22
CA ALA A 101 9.36 -1.38 2.16
C ALA A 101 10.88 -1.22 2.36
N ALA A 102 11.61 -2.34 2.49
CA ALA A 102 13.06 -2.35 2.61
C ALA A 102 13.76 -1.77 1.36
N TRP A 103 13.29 -2.13 0.17
CA TRP A 103 13.88 -1.69 -1.09
C TRP A 103 13.69 -0.18 -1.30
N ILE A 104 12.50 0.38 -1.06
CA ILE A 104 12.31 1.81 -1.23
C ILE A 104 13.09 2.64 -0.19
N ARG A 105 13.24 2.14 1.04
CA ARG A 105 14.16 2.73 2.04
C ARG A 105 15.59 2.76 1.54
N HIS A 106 16.06 1.66 0.93
CA HIS A 106 17.38 1.59 0.35
C HIS A 106 17.58 2.63 -0.77
N ILE A 107 16.58 2.83 -1.64
CA ILE A 107 16.63 3.84 -2.71
C ILE A 107 16.86 5.25 -2.16
N ILE A 108 16.27 5.58 -1.01
CA ILE A 108 16.43 6.90 -0.35
C ILE A 108 17.55 6.95 0.70
N GLY A 109 18.42 5.94 0.77
CA GLY A 109 19.54 5.91 1.72
C GLY A 109 19.14 5.74 3.19
N VAL A 110 17.89 5.32 3.46
CA VAL A 110 17.44 4.97 4.80
C VAL A 110 17.75 3.51 5.08
N ARG A 111 18.19 3.21 6.31
CA ARG A 111 18.49 1.82 6.73
C ARG A 111 17.24 0.94 6.57
N PRO A 112 17.25 -0.09 5.72
CA PRO A 112 16.06 -0.90 5.43
C PRO A 112 15.51 -1.66 6.63
N SER A 113 16.40 -2.11 7.52
CA SER A 113 16.06 -2.76 8.79
C SER A 113 16.73 -1.99 9.93
N ALA A 114 16.01 -1.02 10.49
CA ALA A 114 16.53 -0.16 11.55
C ALA A 114 16.36 -0.75 12.95
N LYS A 115 15.40 -1.66 13.13
CA LYS A 115 15.06 -2.28 14.41
C LYS A 115 15.09 -3.79 14.29
N SER A 116 15.46 -4.48 15.37
CA SER A 116 15.49 -5.95 15.42
C SER A 116 14.10 -6.58 15.47
N PHE A 117 13.09 -5.80 15.87
CA PHE A 117 11.69 -6.21 15.90
C PHE A 117 10.81 -5.09 15.35
N ASP A 118 9.78 -5.48 14.63
CA ASP A 118 8.69 -4.56 14.30
C ASP A 118 7.98 -4.12 15.58
N ALA A 119 7.56 -2.86 15.63
CA ALA A 119 6.68 -2.43 16.70
C ALA A 119 5.32 -3.16 16.58
N PRO A 120 4.76 -3.69 17.67
CA PRO A 120 3.39 -4.15 17.66
C PRO A 120 2.49 -2.94 17.38
N ALA A 121 1.57 -3.09 16.43
CA ALA A 121 0.50 -2.13 16.24
C ALA A 121 -0.85 -2.89 16.30
N PRO A 122 -1.79 -2.46 17.15
CA PRO A 122 -3.11 -3.09 17.22
C PRO A 122 -3.96 -2.64 16.03
N GLN A 123 -4.85 -3.49 15.52
CA GLN A 123 -5.74 -3.20 14.37
C GLN A 123 -6.42 -1.82 14.44
N GLN A 124 -6.80 -1.36 15.63
CA GLN A 124 -7.38 -0.03 15.81
C GLN A 124 -6.42 1.09 15.40
N ARG A 125 -5.13 0.97 15.70
CA ARG A 125 -4.11 1.92 15.27
C ARG A 125 -3.91 1.88 13.76
N MET A 126 -3.95 0.70 13.14
CA MET A 126 -3.86 0.55 11.69
C MET A 126 -5.04 1.19 10.97
N SER A 127 -6.27 0.90 11.39
CA SER A 127 -7.49 1.50 10.84
C SER A 127 -7.46 3.03 11.00
N GLN A 128 -7.09 3.54 12.17
CA GLN A 128 -6.90 4.98 12.37
C GLN A 128 -5.86 5.60 11.43
N LEU A 129 -4.75 4.90 11.14
CA LEU A 129 -3.74 5.39 10.21
C LEU A 129 -4.31 5.49 8.79
N ILE A 130 -5.04 4.46 8.33
CA ILE A 130 -5.74 4.46 7.03
C ILE A 130 -6.74 5.62 6.98
N ASP A 131 -7.60 5.74 7.98
CA ASP A 131 -8.66 6.76 8.02
C ASP A 131 -8.10 8.17 8.03
N ARG A 132 -6.98 8.39 8.73
CA ARG A 132 -6.29 9.69 8.79
C ARG A 132 -5.74 10.13 7.44
N THR A 133 -5.39 9.21 6.54
CA THR A 133 -4.97 9.57 5.17
C THR A 133 -6.12 10.21 4.39
N ARG A 134 -7.37 9.81 4.67
CA ARG A 134 -8.57 10.15 3.90
C ARG A 134 -8.47 9.77 2.42
N PHE A 135 -7.63 8.78 2.08
CA PHE A 135 -7.46 8.34 0.69
C PHE A 135 -8.60 7.46 0.20
N VAL A 136 -9.23 6.68 1.07
CA VAL A 136 -10.41 5.88 0.72
C VAL A 136 -11.64 6.79 0.69
N THR A 137 -12.35 6.82 -0.43
CA THR A 137 -13.53 7.67 -0.63
C THR A 137 -14.77 6.83 -0.98
N SER A 138 -15.95 7.26 -0.52
CA SER A 138 -17.24 6.60 -0.82
C SER A 138 -17.96 7.19 -2.03
N ARG A 139 -17.64 8.43 -2.43
CA ARG A 139 -18.09 9.13 -3.65
C ARG A 139 -17.00 10.13 -4.07
N PRO A 140 -16.74 10.31 -5.38
CA PRO A 140 -15.86 11.37 -5.85
C PRO A 140 -16.45 12.73 -5.43
N ARG A 141 -15.75 13.47 -4.55
CA ARG A 141 -16.15 14.84 -4.20
C ARG A 141 -15.77 15.75 -5.36
N LEU A 142 -16.73 16.01 -6.25
CA LEU A 142 -16.65 17.05 -7.29
C LEU A 142 -16.80 18.44 -6.62
N GLY A 143 -15.85 18.82 -5.77
CA GLY A 143 -15.92 20.06 -5.00
C GLY A 143 -14.76 20.99 -5.34
N ALA A 144 -14.98 21.89 -6.31
CA ALA A 144 -14.39 23.22 -6.51
C ALA A 144 -12.91 23.49 -6.12
N THR A 145 -12.03 22.49 -6.09
CA THR A 145 -10.59 22.71 -6.12
C THR A 145 -10.15 22.80 -7.58
N ARG A 146 -9.28 23.76 -7.90
CA ARG A 146 -8.67 23.95 -9.23
C ARG A 146 -7.92 22.72 -9.77
N ARG A 147 -7.85 21.62 -9.01
CA ARG A 147 -7.12 20.41 -9.35
C ARG A 147 -8.12 19.30 -9.66
N ARG A 148 -8.06 18.77 -10.89
CA ARG A 148 -8.81 17.55 -11.26
C ARG A 148 -8.41 16.44 -10.28
N PRO A 149 -9.36 15.82 -9.56
CA PRO A 149 -9.01 14.72 -8.68
C PRO A 149 -8.50 13.54 -9.51
N GLY A 150 -7.33 13.01 -9.15
CA GLY A 150 -6.82 11.74 -9.67
C GLY A 150 -7.58 10.61 -9.00
N PHE A 151 -8.45 9.93 -9.74
CA PHE A 151 -9.12 8.72 -9.27
C PHE A 151 -8.51 7.52 -9.99
N THR A 152 -7.91 6.60 -9.25
CA THR A 152 -7.52 5.29 -9.80
C THR A 152 -8.51 4.23 -9.35
N GLY A 153 -9.46 3.94 -10.24
CA GLY A 153 -10.48 2.89 -10.09
C GLY A 153 -9.97 1.49 -10.32
#